data_AF-A0AAD4XZB7-F1
#
_entry.id   AF-A0AAD4XZB7-F1
#
_cell.length_a   1.000
_cell.length_b   1.000
_cell.length_c   1.000
_cell.angle_alpha   90.00
_cell.angle_beta   90.00
_cell.angle_gamma   90.00
#
_symmetry.space_group_name_H-M   'P 1'
#
loop_
_entity.id
_entity.type
_entity.pdbx_description
1 polymer ?
#
loop_
_entity_poly.entity_id
_entity_poly.type
_entity_poly.pdbx_seq_one_letter_code
_entity_poly.pdbx_strand_id
1 'polypeptide(L)'
;MDVFLLIRRGKTTIFADAKESSTVFELKLIIQGILKRPPDEQQLYKDDHLLDDSKTLGECGFTSQMALPQAPGIVGLAFREDEAFEDV
;
A
#
# COMPACT_ATOMS: atom_id res chain seq x y z
N MET A 1 -15.71 5.96 1.66
CA MET A 1 -15.64 5.27 2.97
C MET A 1 -14.18 5.08 3.33
N ASP A 2 -13.88 4.82 4.59
CA ASP A 2 -12.51 4.64 5.06
C ASP A 2 -12.13 3.16 5.04
N VAL A 3 -10.87 2.88 4.73
CA VAL A 3 -10.27 1.56 4.76
C VAL A 3 -9.05 1.58 5.67
N PHE A 4 -8.84 0.50 6.42
CA PHE A 4 -7.73 0.35 7.35
C PHE A 4 -6.74 -0.64 6.78
N LEU A 5 -5.46 -0.26 6.74
CA LEU A 5 -4.41 -0.99 6.04
C LEU A 5 -3.22 -1.30 6.96
N LEU A 6 -2.62 -2.46 6.71
CA LEU A 6 -1.32 -2.88 7.20
C LEU A 6 -0.34 -2.88 6.04
N ILE A 7 0.50 -1.86 5.95
CA ILE A 7 1.56 -1.79 4.93
C ILE A 7 2.79 -2.49 5.49
N ARG A 8 3.17 -3.62 4.90
CA ARG A 8 4.21 -4.52 5.41
C ARG A 8 5.40 -4.60 4.46
N ARG A 9 6.61 -4.54 5.02
CA ARG A 9 7.89 -4.75 4.33
C ARG A 9 8.89 -5.35 5.31
N GLY A 10 9.32 -6.59 5.11
CA GLY A 10 10.17 -7.30 6.06
C GLY A 10 9.61 -7.27 7.49
N LYS A 11 10.34 -6.66 8.44
CA LYS A 11 9.90 -6.49 9.84
C LYS A 11 9.13 -5.18 10.10
N THR A 12 8.99 -4.32 9.11
CA THR A 12 8.27 -3.05 9.22
C THR A 12 6.79 -3.26 8.95
N THR A 13 5.94 -2.64 9.76
CA THR A 13 4.49 -2.61 9.58
C THR A 13 3.96 -1.23 9.92
N ILE A 14 3.28 -0.59 8.98
CA ILE A 14 2.64 0.72 9.15
C ILE A 14 1.14 0.48 9.18
N PHE A 15 0.48 0.98 10.22
CA PHE A 15 -0.96 1.07 10.29
C PHE A 15 -1.38 2.42 9.70
N ALA A 16 -2.25 2.38 8.69
CA ALA A 16 -2.75 3.59 8.05
C ALA A 16 -4.24 3.42 7.74
N ASP A 17 -4.98 4.51 7.78
CA ASP A 17 -6.28 4.62 7.14
C ASP A 17 -6.19 5.48 5.87
N ALA A 18 -7.04 5.18 4.90
CA ALA A 18 -7.15 5.93 3.66
C ALA A 18 -8.61 5.92 3.18
N LYS A 19 -8.94 6.77 2.21
CA LYS A 19 -10.25 6.67 1.55
C LYS A 19 -10.21 5.49 0.58
N GLU A 20 -11.30 4.72 0.51
CA GLU A 20 -11.49 3.67 -0.51
C GLU A 20 -11.33 4.21 -1.94
N SER A 21 -11.67 5.49 -2.15
CA SER A 21 -11.52 6.21 -3.42
C SER A 21 -10.12 6.78 -3.66
N SER A 22 -9.22 6.72 -2.67
CA SER A 22 -7.83 7.16 -2.87
C SER A 22 -7.09 6.21 -3.79
N THR A 23 -6.12 6.75 -4.53
CA THR A 23 -5.31 5.96 -5.46
C THR A 23 -4.15 5.26 -4.77
N VAL A 24 -3.62 4.23 -5.43
CA VAL A 24 -2.36 3.58 -5.02
C VAL A 24 -1.22 4.59 -4.98
N PHE A 25 -1.17 5.53 -5.92
CA PHE A 25 -0.18 6.61 -5.91
C PHE A 25 -0.28 7.51 -4.67
N GLU A 26 -1.49 7.89 -4.25
CA GLU A 26 -1.69 8.66 -3.02
C GLU A 26 -1.23 7.88 -1.77
N LEU A 27 -1.45 6.55 -1.73
CA LEU A 27 -0.92 5.72 -0.66
C LEU A 27 0.61 5.70 -0.63
N LYS A 28 1.27 5.67 -1.80
CA LYS A 28 2.74 5.79 -1.91
C LYS A 28 3.26 7.13 -1.39
N LEU A 29 2.51 8.23 -1.55
CA LEU A 29 2.87 9.54 -0.97
C LEU A 29 2.82 9.53 0.56
N ILE A 30 1.86 8.82 1.15
CA ILE A 30 1.81 8.62 2.61
C ILE A 30 3.05 7.83 3.08
N ILE A 31 3.37 6.74 2.37
CA ILE A 31 4.56 5.93 2.66
C ILE A 31 5.85 6.75 2.50
N GLN A 32 5.94 7.61 1.47
CA GLN A 32 7.06 8.54 1.30
C GLN A 32 7.20 9.48 2.50
N GLY A 33 6.08 9.99 3.01
CA GLY A 33 6.05 10.84 4.20
C GLY A 33 6.69 10.17 5.43
N ILE A 34 6.54 8.86 5.56
CA ILE A 34 6.99 8.07 6.72
C ILE A 34 8.41 7.51 6.49
N LEU A 35 8.61 6.79 5.39
CA LEU A 35 9.83 6.03 5.08
C LEU A 35 10.83 6.77 4.19
N LYS A 36 10.49 7.98 3.74
CA LYS A 36 11.37 8.88 2.97
C LYS A 36 11.86 8.30 1.64
N ARG A 37 11.07 7.43 1.02
CA ARG A 37 11.34 6.85 -0.31
C ARG A 37 10.32 7.39 -1.33
N PRO A 38 10.74 7.93 -2.49
CA PRO A 38 9.83 8.48 -3.48
C PRO A 38 8.95 7.40 -4.12
N PRO A 39 7.76 7.73 -4.67
CA PRO A 39 6.79 6.73 -5.17
C PRO A 39 7.30 5.83 -6.31
N ASP A 40 8.24 6.31 -7.12
CA ASP A 40 8.85 5.54 -8.22
C ASP A 40 9.81 4.45 -7.72
N GLU A 41 10.25 4.55 -6.47
CA GLU A 41 11.03 3.53 -5.77
C GLU A 41 10.16 2.59 -4.94
N GLN A 42 8.84 2.67 -5.06
CA GLN A 42 7.90 1.84 -4.30
C GLN A 42 7.05 0.97 -5.22
N GLN A 43 6.87 -0.29 -4.84
CA GLN A 43 5.83 -1.15 -5.38
C GLN A 43 4.91 -1.63 -4.26
N LEU A 44 3.60 -1.56 -4.51
CA LEU A 44 2.58 -2.00 -3.58
C LEU A 44 1.89 -3.24 -4.11
N TYR A 45 1.57 -4.18 -3.22
CA TYR A 45 1.05 -5.49 -3.57
C TYR A 45 -0.18 -5.85 -2.74
N LYS A 46 -1.07 -6.64 -3.35
CA LYS A 46 -2.12 -7.38 -2.65
C LYS A 46 -2.05 -8.85 -3.04
N ASP A 47 -1.80 -9.74 -2.09
CA ASP A 47 -1.71 -11.19 -2.32
C ASP A 47 -0.84 -11.52 -3.56
N ASP A 48 0.38 -10.96 -3.61
CA ASP A 48 1.36 -11.06 -4.71
C ASP A 48 1.04 -10.31 -6.02
N HIS A 49 -0.11 -9.65 -6.10
CA HIS A 49 -0.48 -8.86 -7.27
C HIS A 49 0.01 -7.42 -7.15
N LEU A 50 0.87 -7.00 -8.08
CA LEU A 50 1.33 -5.62 -8.19
C LEU A 50 0.15 -4.68 -8.46
N LEU A 51 0.05 -3.62 -7.68
CA LEU A 51 -0.99 -2.61 -7.79
C LEU A 51 -0.61 -1.50 -8.78
N ASP A 52 -1.59 -1.03 -9.54
CA ASP A 52 -1.45 0.06 -10.52
C ASP A 52 -1.68 1.41 -9.84
N ASP A 53 -0.75 2.35 -10.03
CA ASP A 53 -0.77 3.68 -9.41
C ASP A 53 -2.03 4.50 -9.70
N SER A 54 -2.68 4.25 -10.85
CA SER A 54 -3.91 4.92 -11.27
C SER A 54 -5.17 4.36 -10.63
N LYS A 55 -5.12 3.13 -10.11
CA LYS A 55 -6.29 2.48 -9.49
C LYS A 55 -6.53 3.00 -8.10
N THR A 56 -7.81 3.07 -7.75
CA THR A 56 -8.26 3.30 -6.38
C THR A 56 -8.02 2.07 -5.50
N LEU A 57 -7.95 2.28 -4.19
CA LEU A 57 -7.84 1.20 -3.22
C LEU A 57 -9.04 0.24 -3.31
N GLY A 58 -10.24 0.76 -3.56
CA GLY A 58 -11.45 -0.02 -3.82
C GLY A 58 -11.34 -0.90 -5.07
N GLU A 59 -10.83 -0.38 -6.19
CA GLU A 59 -10.57 -1.16 -7.41
C GLU A 59 -9.49 -2.23 -7.22
N CYS A 60 -8.58 -2.02 -6.26
CA CYS A 60 -7.59 -3.01 -5.83
C CYS A 60 -8.16 -4.04 -4.84
N GLY A 61 -9.44 -3.91 -4.44
CA GLY A 61 -10.12 -4.83 -3.53
C GLY A 61 -10.02 -4.47 -2.05
N PHE A 62 -9.47 -3.30 -1.70
CA PHE A 62 -9.55 -2.75 -0.34
C PHE A 62 -10.83 -1.94 -0.21
N THR A 63 -11.89 -2.57 0.28
CA THR A 63 -13.19 -1.93 0.49
C THR A 63 -13.47 -1.75 1.97
N SER A 64 -14.35 -0.82 2.34
CA SER A 64 -14.70 -0.59 3.74
C SER A 64 -15.39 -1.78 4.42
N GLN A 65 -15.81 -2.79 3.66
CA GLN A 65 -16.40 -4.02 4.18
C GLN A 65 -15.34 -5.10 4.50
N MET A 66 -14.17 -5.02 3.86
CA MET A 66 -13.10 -6.01 4.00
C MET A 66 -11.92 -5.49 4.82
N ALA A 67 -11.56 -4.22 4.66
CA ALA A 67 -10.42 -3.58 5.31
C ALA A 67 -10.89 -2.81 6.56
N LEU A 68 -11.32 -3.56 7.58
CA LEU A 68 -11.93 -3.05 8.81
C LEU A 68 -10.86 -2.66 9.86
N PRO A 69 -11.15 -1.78 10.83
CA PRO A 69 -10.18 -1.42 11.87
C PRO A 69 -9.61 -2.62 12.64
N GLN A 70 -10.47 -3.60 12.98
CA GLN A 70 -10.10 -4.81 13.70
C GLN A 70 -9.50 -5.91 12.80
N ALA A 71 -9.64 -5.77 11.50
CA ALA A 71 -9.13 -6.71 10.49
C ALA A 71 -8.67 -5.91 9.24
N PRO A 72 -7.54 -5.19 9.33
CA PRO A 72 -7.10 -4.31 8.25
C PRO A 72 -6.68 -5.11 7.00
N GLY A 73 -6.80 -4.48 5.83
CA GLY A 73 -6.28 -5.03 4.57
C GLY A 73 -4.75 -5.04 4.57
N ILE A 74 -4.13 -6.10 4.08
CA ILE A 74 -2.66 -6.20 4.01
C ILE A 74 -2.18 -5.66 2.66
N VAL A 75 -1.22 -4.74 2.72
CA VAL A 75 -0.52 -4.19 1.56
C VAL A 75 0.95 -4.59 1.67
N GLY A 76 1.46 -5.36 0.72
CA GLY A 76 2.90 -5.60 0.60
C GLY A 76 3.60 -4.36 0.06
N LEU A 77 4.79 -4.04 0.54
CA LEU A 77 5.62 -2.95 0.07
C LEU A 77 7.02 -3.48 -0.23
N ALA A 78 7.50 -3.24 -1.45
CA ALA A 78 8.89 -3.45 -1.85
C ALA A 78 9.50 -2.12 -2.31
N PHE A 79 10.77 -1.92 -1.98
CA PHE A 79 11.56 -0.82 -2.51
C PHE A 79 12.47 -1.24 -3.66
N ARG A 80 12.80 -0.27 -4.52
CA ARG A 80 13.86 -0.42 -5.53
C ARG A 80 15.23 -0.31 -4.88
N GLU A 81 16.05 -1.35 -4.98
CA GLU A 81 17.47 -1.36 -4.62
C GLU A 81 18.30 -1.45 -5.91
N ASP A 82 19.19 -0.47 -6.12
CA ASP A 82 19.96 -0.30 -7.36
C ASP A 82 19.08 -0.32 -8.63
N GLU A 83 19.10 -1.42 -9.38
CA GLU A 83 18.38 -1.59 -10.66
C GLU A 83 17.14 -2.49 -10.56
N ALA A 84 16.84 -3.07 -9.39
CA ALA A 84 15.75 -4.04 -9.22
C ALA A 84 14.89 -3.75 -7.97
N PHE A 85 13.67 -4.29 -7.93
CA PHE A 85 12.84 -4.27 -6.72
C PHE A 85 13.16 -5.48 -5.85
N GLU A 86 13.12 -5.29 -4.53
CA GLU A 86 13.20 -6.40 -3.56
C GLU A 86 11.95 -7.28 -3.64
N ASP A 87 12.08 -8.54 -3.20
CA ASP A 87 10.94 -9.45 -3.05
C ASP A 87 10.04 -9.00 -1.88
N VAL A 88 8.72 -9.19 -2.03
CA VAL A 88 7.69 -8.85 -1.02
C VAL A 88 7.58 -9.86 0.11
#